data_AF-A0A948RCB3-F1
#
_entry.id   AF-A0A948RCB3-F1
#
_cell.length_a   1.000
_cell.length_b   1.000
_cell.length_c   1.000
_cell.angle_alpha   90.00
_cell.angle_beta   90.00
_cell.angle_gamma   90.00
#
_symmetry.space_group_name_H-M   'P 1'
#
loop_
_entity.id
_entity.type
_entity.pdbx_description
1 polymer ?
#
loop_
_entity_poly.entity_id
_entity_poly.type
_entity_poly.pdbx_seq_one_letter_code
_entity_poly.pdbx_strand_id
1 'polypeptide(L)'
;MSRHAPKKGAIDLLQDDPGVWVPAYTYDITKMEDPHAFGREVQKRGGSFQWVGWKPGRKPPESALQGQRARWEDTPATFEGAVLLAGDPGLYKVRGKPGLYRTLVRQGCEGQRLGMRLRTFSFTREEALVDGKLPSTRMHASEMRKLVKPAISTEDLLP
;
A
#
# COMPACT_ATOMS: atom_id res chain seq x y z
N MET A 1 30.90 -9.09 -15.12
CA MET A 1 29.64 -8.31 -14.99
C MET A 1 29.91 -7.13 -14.06
N SER A 2 30.07 -5.93 -14.62
CA SER A 2 30.39 -4.73 -13.83
C SER A 2 29.11 -4.19 -13.17
N ARG A 3 28.98 -4.38 -11.86
CA ARG A 3 27.91 -3.74 -11.07
C ARG A 3 28.20 -2.24 -11.09
N HIS A 4 27.24 -1.44 -11.56
CA HIS A 4 27.35 0.01 -11.53
C HIS A 4 27.62 0.45 -10.09
N ALA A 5 28.79 1.04 -9.84
CA ALA A 5 29.10 1.64 -8.55
C ALA A 5 28.08 2.76 -8.30
N PRO A 6 27.43 2.80 -7.12
CA PRO A 6 26.52 3.88 -6.78
C PRO A 6 27.25 5.22 -6.87
N LYS A 7 26.59 6.24 -7.43
CA LYS A 7 27.15 7.60 -7.50
C LYS A 7 27.53 8.05 -6.09
N LYS A 8 28.67 8.74 -5.95
CA LYS A 8 29.14 9.29 -4.66
C LYS A 8 28.00 10.10 -4.00
N GLY A 9 27.53 9.66 -2.83
CA GLY A 9 26.38 10.27 -2.12
C GLY A 9 25.01 9.63 -2.37
N ALA A 10 24.89 8.60 -3.20
CA ALA A 10 23.67 7.82 -3.32
C ALA A 10 23.49 6.91 -2.09
N ILE A 11 22.39 7.11 -1.35
CA ILE A 11 22.00 6.24 -0.25
C ILE A 11 21.54 4.91 -0.86
N ASP A 12 22.22 3.81 -0.54
CA ASP A 12 21.68 2.48 -0.79
C ASP A 12 20.56 2.21 0.20
N LEU A 13 19.30 2.34 -0.24
CA LEU A 13 18.12 2.12 0.59
C LEU A 13 18.08 0.70 1.22
N LEU A 14 18.83 -0.26 0.68
CA LEU A 14 18.91 -1.62 1.22
C LEU A 14 19.96 -1.76 2.33
N GLN A 15 21.04 -0.96 2.30
CA GLN A 15 22.17 -1.07 3.24
C GLN A 15 22.17 0.04 4.30
N ASP A 16 21.93 1.29 3.91
CA ASP A 16 22.27 2.48 4.71
C ASP A 16 21.07 3.38 5.05
N ASP A 17 19.83 2.89 4.92
CA ASP A 17 18.65 3.70 5.20
C ASP A 17 18.34 3.76 6.71
N PRO A 18 18.55 4.90 7.39
CA PRO A 18 18.25 5.00 8.82
C PRO A 18 16.76 5.20 9.10
N GLY A 19 15.95 5.54 8.08
CA GLY A 19 14.60 5.99 8.33
C GLY A 19 13.56 4.87 8.31
N VAL A 20 12.52 5.08 9.12
CA VAL A 20 11.40 4.17 9.27
C VAL A 20 10.43 4.38 8.11
N TRP A 21 10.16 3.31 7.36
CA TRP A 21 9.21 3.30 6.26
C TRP A 21 7.94 2.57 6.64
N VAL A 22 6.82 3.11 6.18
CA VAL A 22 5.49 2.57 6.42
C VAL A 22 4.95 1.99 5.11
N PRO A 23 4.78 0.66 5.02
CA PRO A 23 4.34 0.01 3.78
C PRO A 23 2.81 -0.05 3.67
N ALA A 24 2.32 0.02 2.44
CA ALA A 24 0.97 -0.40 2.05
C ALA A 24 1.04 -1.58 1.09
N TYR A 25 0.18 -2.57 1.33
CA TYR A 25 0.02 -3.72 0.48
C TYR A 25 -1.38 -3.73 -0.09
N THR A 26 -1.50 -4.06 -1.37
CA THR A 26 -2.78 -4.42 -1.99
C THR A 26 -2.71 -5.85 -2.47
N TYR A 27 -3.64 -6.67 -2.01
CA TYR A 27 -3.81 -8.06 -2.39
C TYR A 27 -5.04 -8.21 -3.28
N ASP A 28 -4.92 -9.09 -4.27
CA ASP A 28 -6.05 -9.75 -4.89
C ASP A 28 -6.51 -10.88 -3.97
N ILE A 29 -7.79 -10.86 -3.61
CA ILE A 29 -8.44 -11.83 -2.71
C ILE A 29 -9.52 -12.66 -3.43
N THR A 30 -9.65 -12.54 -4.75
CA THR A 30 -10.67 -13.28 -5.53
C THR A 30 -10.54 -14.79 -5.37
N LYS A 31 -9.32 -15.29 -5.15
CA LYS A 31 -9.04 -16.73 -5.04
C LYS A 31 -9.07 -17.26 -3.61
N MET A 32 -9.45 -16.43 -2.64
CA MET A 32 -9.73 -16.92 -1.29
C MET A 32 -10.98 -17.81 -1.29
N GLU A 33 -11.02 -18.77 -0.38
CA GLU A 33 -12.17 -19.68 -0.23
C GLU A 33 -13.47 -18.92 0.11
N ASP A 34 -13.40 -17.97 1.04
CA ASP A 34 -14.53 -17.09 1.37
C ASP A 34 -14.07 -15.61 1.52
N PRO A 35 -13.96 -14.87 0.41
CA PRO A 35 -13.57 -13.46 0.44
C PRO A 35 -14.61 -12.58 1.14
N HIS A 36 -15.87 -13.01 1.22
CA HIS A 36 -16.93 -12.26 1.88
C HIS A 36 -16.85 -12.42 3.41
N ALA A 37 -16.57 -13.61 3.93
CA ALA A 37 -16.25 -13.79 5.34
C ALA A 37 -14.99 -13.03 5.73
N PHE A 38 -13.96 -13.04 4.89
CA PHE A 38 -12.76 -12.24 5.11
C PHE A 38 -13.09 -10.74 5.18
N GLY A 39 -13.89 -10.21 4.25
CA GLY A 39 -14.37 -8.82 4.31
C GLY A 39 -15.10 -8.49 5.61
N ARG A 40 -15.97 -9.39 6.09
CA ARG A 40 -16.66 -9.23 7.40
C ARG A 40 -15.69 -9.27 8.58
N GLU A 41 -14.64 -10.09 8.53
CA GLU A 41 -13.57 -10.11 9.55
C GLU A 41 -12.84 -8.75 9.59
N VAL A 42 -12.48 -8.21 8.42
CA VAL A 42 -11.86 -6.88 8.29
C VAL A 42 -12.75 -5.79 8.89
N GLN A 43 -14.06 -5.85 8.63
CA GLN A 43 -15.01 -4.89 9.19
C GLN A 43 -15.10 -4.99 10.72
N LYS A 44 -15.13 -6.21 11.27
CA LYS A 44 -15.22 -6.44 12.74
C LYS A 44 -14.05 -5.85 13.52
N ARG A 45 -12.86 -5.79 12.93
CA ARG A 45 -11.67 -5.17 13.54
C ARG A 45 -11.53 -3.66 13.26
N GLY A 46 -12.58 -3.01 12.74
CA GLY A 46 -12.60 -1.56 12.48
C GLY A 46 -12.19 -1.14 11.07
N GLY A 47 -11.97 -2.10 10.16
CA GLY A 47 -11.64 -1.82 8.76
C GLY A 47 -12.87 -1.52 7.90
N SER A 48 -12.65 -1.16 6.65
CA SER A 48 -13.75 -0.96 5.70
C SER A 48 -14.01 -2.23 4.89
N PHE A 49 -15.29 -2.54 4.68
CA PHE A 49 -15.72 -3.61 3.80
C PHE A 49 -16.81 -3.10 2.88
N GLN A 50 -16.52 -3.16 1.58
CA GLN A 50 -17.45 -2.77 0.54
C GLN A 50 -17.71 -3.96 -0.37
N TRP A 51 -18.97 -4.35 -0.46
CA TRP A 51 -19.44 -5.36 -1.42
C TRP A 51 -20.37 -4.70 -2.41
N VAL A 52 -19.95 -4.67 -3.68
CA VAL A 52 -20.80 -4.21 -4.79
C VAL A 52 -21.54 -5.44 -5.26
N GLY A 53 -22.68 -5.68 -4.61
CA GLY A 53 -23.45 -6.91 -4.71
C GLY A 53 -23.72 -7.32 -6.15
N TRP A 54 -23.46 -8.59 -6.43
CA TRP A 54 -24.18 -9.30 -7.47
C TRP A 54 -25.57 -9.58 -6.90
N LYS A 55 -26.61 -8.91 -7.41
CA LYS A 55 -27.96 -9.40 -7.17
C LYS A 55 -28.13 -10.69 -7.96
N PRO A 56 -28.85 -11.71 -7.45
CA PRO A 56 -29.19 -12.89 -8.26
C PRO A 56 -29.77 -12.43 -9.60
N GLY A 57 -29.15 -12.86 -10.71
CA GLY A 57 -29.57 -12.51 -12.07
C GLY A 57 -29.19 -11.13 -12.60
N ARG A 58 -28.45 -10.29 -11.85
CA ARG A 58 -28.04 -8.95 -12.34
C ARG A 58 -26.61 -8.61 -11.93
N LYS A 59 -25.68 -8.78 -12.88
CA LYS A 59 -24.30 -8.27 -12.77
C LYS A 59 -24.33 -6.74 -12.92
N PRO A 60 -23.71 -5.97 -12.01
CA PRO A 60 -23.55 -4.53 -12.20
C PRO A 60 -22.79 -4.24 -13.51
N PRO A 61 -23.11 -3.15 -14.22
CA PRO A 61 -22.35 -2.76 -15.41
C PRO A 61 -20.88 -2.51 -15.04
N GLU A 62 -19.96 -2.83 -15.95
CA GLU A 62 -18.51 -2.71 -15.69
C GLU A 62 -18.10 -1.28 -15.32
N SER A 63 -18.75 -0.27 -15.90
CA SER A 63 -18.51 1.14 -15.55
C SER A 63 -18.78 1.46 -14.07
N ALA A 64 -19.80 0.83 -13.48
CA ALA A 64 -20.09 0.98 -12.05
C ALA A 64 -19.04 0.27 -11.20
N LEU A 65 -18.59 -0.93 -11.61
CA LEU A 65 -17.51 -1.65 -10.93
C LEU A 65 -16.19 -0.86 -10.96
N GLN A 66 -15.84 -0.29 -12.13
CA GLN A 66 -14.68 0.57 -12.30
C GLN A 66 -14.76 1.82 -11.43
N GLY A 67 -15.93 2.49 -11.37
CA GLY A 67 -16.12 3.65 -10.50
C GLY A 67 -15.90 3.33 -9.01
N GLN A 68 -16.31 2.14 -8.56
CA GLN A 68 -16.06 1.71 -7.17
C GLN A 68 -14.60 1.34 -6.91
N ARG A 69 -13.94 0.70 -7.89
CA ARG A 69 -12.48 0.45 -7.81
C ARG A 69 -11.70 1.75 -7.71
N ALA A 70 -12.01 2.74 -8.54
CA ALA A 70 -11.33 4.05 -8.50
C ALA A 70 -11.48 4.74 -7.13
N ARG A 71 -12.70 4.77 -6.58
CA ARG A 71 -12.95 5.32 -5.23
C ARG A 71 -12.20 4.56 -4.14
N TRP A 72 -12.11 3.24 -4.26
CA TRP A 72 -11.39 2.40 -3.30
C TRP A 72 -9.87 2.55 -3.44
N GLU A 73 -9.35 2.75 -4.64
CA GLU A 73 -7.94 3.06 -4.87
C GLU A 73 -7.53 4.36 -4.16
N ASP A 74 -8.42 5.34 -4.09
CA ASP A 74 -8.25 6.57 -3.32
C ASP A 74 -8.42 6.39 -1.80
N THR A 75 -8.88 5.23 -1.31
CA THR A 75 -9.01 4.97 0.13
C THR A 75 -7.62 4.78 0.76
N PRO A 76 -7.28 5.50 1.86
CA PRO A 76 -5.99 5.37 2.51
C PRO A 76 -5.81 3.99 3.14
N ALA A 77 -4.57 3.49 3.18
CA ALA A 77 -4.27 2.22 3.84
C ALA A 77 -4.17 2.43 5.35
N THR A 78 -4.89 1.59 6.11
CA THR A 78 -4.89 1.57 7.58
C THR A 78 -4.47 0.19 8.10
N PHE A 79 -4.23 0.05 9.42
CA PHE A 79 -3.87 -1.24 10.01
C PHE A 79 -5.03 -2.25 9.97
N GLU A 80 -6.25 -1.74 10.12
CA GLU A 80 -7.47 -2.52 10.08
C GLU A 80 -7.77 -2.97 8.64
N GLY A 81 -7.37 -2.16 7.65
CA GLY A 81 -7.43 -2.45 6.24
C GLY A 81 -8.80 -2.18 5.60
N ALA A 82 -8.84 -2.34 4.29
CA ALA A 82 -9.98 -2.02 3.45
C ALA A 82 -10.20 -3.13 2.42
N VAL A 83 -11.41 -3.68 2.34
CA VAL A 83 -11.79 -4.73 1.39
C VAL A 83 -12.83 -4.20 0.40
N LEU A 84 -12.61 -4.46 -0.89
CA LEU A 84 -13.56 -4.23 -1.97
C LEU A 84 -13.85 -5.55 -2.70
N LEU A 85 -15.11 -5.97 -2.70
CA LEU A 85 -15.61 -7.03 -3.55
C LEU A 85 -16.51 -6.43 -4.63
N ALA A 86 -15.91 -6.06 -5.77
CA ALA A 86 -16.59 -5.44 -6.90
C ALA A 86 -16.24 -6.20 -8.20
N GLY A 87 -16.76 -7.42 -8.30
CA GLY A 87 -16.38 -8.36 -9.36
C GLY A 87 -14.98 -8.93 -9.16
N ASP A 88 -14.34 -9.32 -10.26
CA ASP A 88 -12.96 -9.78 -10.31
C ASP A 88 -12.07 -8.64 -10.85
N PRO A 89 -11.04 -8.16 -10.12
CA PRO A 89 -10.55 -8.68 -8.84
C PRO A 89 -11.31 -8.13 -7.61
N GLY A 90 -11.41 -8.97 -6.58
CA GLY A 90 -11.62 -8.57 -5.20
C GLY A 90 -10.31 -8.05 -4.62
N LEU A 91 -10.34 -6.91 -3.96
CA LEU A 91 -9.14 -6.19 -3.52
C LEU A 91 -9.13 -6.02 -2.01
N TYR A 92 -7.95 -6.16 -1.42
CA TYR A 92 -7.70 -5.90 0.00
C TYR A 92 -6.47 -5.02 0.16
N LYS A 93 -6.61 -3.87 0.81
CA LYS A 93 -5.54 -2.89 1.06
C LYS A 93 -5.29 -2.79 2.55
N VAL A 94 -4.04 -2.84 2.97
CA VAL A 94 -3.65 -2.78 4.38
C VAL A 94 -2.28 -2.15 4.56
N ARG A 95 -2.13 -1.43 5.66
CA ARG A 95 -0.85 -0.89 6.12
C ARG A 95 -0.08 -1.96 6.90
N GLY A 96 1.18 -2.19 6.53
CA GLY A 96 2.09 -3.04 7.29
C GLY A 96 2.80 -2.30 8.42
N LYS A 97 3.67 -3.01 9.13
CA LYS A 97 4.40 -2.41 10.26
C LYS A 97 5.51 -1.49 9.73
N PRO A 98 5.75 -0.36 10.40
CA PRO A 98 6.90 0.47 10.09
C PRO A 98 8.21 -0.33 10.21
N GLY A 99 9.16 -0.10 9.32
CA GLY A 99 10.43 -0.84 9.33
C GLY A 99 11.43 -0.39 8.27
N LEU A 100 12.55 -1.10 8.23
CA LEU A 100 13.58 -0.87 7.22
C LEU A 100 13.12 -1.38 5.86
N TYR A 101 13.48 -0.67 4.79
CA TYR A 101 13.05 -0.99 3.43
C TYR A 101 13.27 -2.47 3.06
N ARG A 102 14.45 -3.01 3.41
CA ARG A 102 14.82 -4.42 3.19
C ARG A 102 13.88 -5.45 3.82
N THR A 103 13.14 -5.09 4.87
CA THR A 103 12.24 -6.02 5.57
C THR A 103 10.78 -5.89 5.09
N LEU A 104 10.42 -4.80 4.40
CA LEU A 104 9.01 -4.53 4.06
C LEU A 104 8.45 -5.50 3.01
N VAL A 105 9.25 -5.90 2.02
CA VAL A 105 8.79 -6.86 1.00
C VAL A 105 8.48 -8.21 1.65
N ARG A 106 9.34 -8.65 2.57
CA ARG A 106 9.14 -9.89 3.33
C ARG A 106 7.87 -9.83 4.18
N GLN A 107 7.62 -8.72 4.87
CA GLN A 107 6.38 -8.52 5.63
C GLN A 107 5.13 -8.66 4.74
N GLY A 108 5.18 -8.16 3.51
CA GLY A 108 4.08 -8.30 2.54
C GLY A 108 3.83 -9.75 2.11
N CYS A 109 4.87 -10.56 2.02
CA CYS A 109 4.73 -11.99 1.75
C CYS A 109 4.18 -12.75 2.98
N GLU A 110 4.67 -12.44 4.18
CA GLU A 110 4.22 -13.06 5.43
C GLU A 110 2.76 -12.72 5.76
N GLY A 111 2.26 -11.57 5.29
CA GLY A 111 0.86 -11.17 5.45
C GLY A 111 -0.12 -11.89 4.51
N GLN A 112 0.34 -12.67 3.54
CA GLN A 112 -0.53 -13.38 2.60
C GLN A 112 -1.20 -14.60 3.27
N ARG A 113 -2.52 -14.67 3.18
CA ARG A 113 -3.28 -15.89 3.47
C ARG A 113 -3.43 -16.74 2.22
N LEU A 114 -3.78 -18.02 2.38
CA LEU A 114 -4.07 -18.90 1.24
C LEU A 114 -5.12 -18.26 0.31
N GLY A 115 -4.84 -18.24 -0.99
CA GLY A 115 -5.71 -17.62 -2.00
C GLY A 115 -5.57 -16.10 -2.13
N MET A 116 -4.73 -15.45 -1.34
CA MET A 116 -4.33 -14.05 -1.56
C MET A 116 -3.13 -13.98 -2.51
N ARG A 117 -3.09 -12.93 -3.34
CA ARG A 117 -1.93 -12.60 -4.18
C ARG A 117 -1.56 -11.15 -4.04
N LEU A 118 -0.31 -10.86 -3.67
CA LEU A 118 0.19 -9.48 -3.65
C LEU A 118 0.14 -8.89 -5.07
N ARG A 119 -0.59 -7.78 -5.22
CA ARG A 119 -0.78 -7.07 -6.48
C ARG A 119 0.11 -5.84 -6.58
N THR A 120 0.08 -5.01 -5.53
CA THR A 120 0.90 -3.79 -5.48
C THR A 120 1.48 -3.60 -4.08
N PHE A 121 2.65 -2.97 -4.06
CA PHE A 121 3.38 -2.59 -2.86
C PHE A 121 3.81 -1.12 -3.02
N SER A 122 3.50 -0.31 -2.02
CA SER A 122 3.97 1.07 -1.90
C SER A 122 4.46 1.32 -0.49
N PHE A 123 5.22 2.38 -0.29
CA PHE A 123 5.79 2.73 1.01
C PHE A 123 5.96 4.25 1.07
N THR A 124 5.85 4.82 2.27
CA THR A 124 6.16 6.23 2.53
C THR A 124 6.90 6.37 3.85
N ARG A 125 7.51 7.53 4.09
CA ARG A 125 8.14 7.83 5.39
C ARG A 125 7.06 8.02 6.46
N GLU A 126 7.35 7.62 7.69
CA GLU A 126 6.40 7.77 8.81
C GLU A 126 5.95 9.23 9.03
N GLU A 127 6.83 10.19 8.78
CA GLU A 127 6.53 11.63 8.86
C GLU A 127 5.54 12.13 7.80
N ALA A 128 5.35 11.37 6.71
CA ALA A 128 4.40 11.71 5.64
C ALA A 128 3.01 11.10 5.87
N LEU A 129 2.75 10.49 7.03
CA LEU A 129 1.43 10.01 7.41
C LEU A 129 0.52 11.18 7.80
N VAL A 130 -0.69 11.20 7.24
CA VAL A 130 -1.75 12.14 7.64
C VAL A 130 -2.70 11.38 8.55
N ASP A 131 -2.88 11.86 9.79
CA ASP A 131 -3.69 11.20 10.83
C ASP A 131 -3.33 9.72 11.06
N GLY A 132 -2.05 9.39 10.94
CA GLY A 132 -1.58 8.02 11.05
C GLY A 132 -2.10 7.10 9.95
N LYS A 133 -2.44 7.61 8.76
CA LYS A 133 -2.82 6.83 7.58
C LYS A 133 -1.91 7.14 6.40
N LEU A 134 -1.74 6.16 5.52
CA LEU A 134 -1.00 6.35 4.28
C LEU A 134 -1.84 7.18 3.30
N PRO A 135 -1.34 8.31 2.79
CA PRO A 135 -2.08 9.13 1.83
C PRO A 135 -2.41 8.31 0.58
N SER A 136 -3.51 8.66 -0.09
CA SER A 136 -3.93 8.00 -1.31
C SER A 136 -2.83 8.12 -2.39
N THR A 137 -2.79 7.15 -3.30
CA THR A 137 -1.71 6.83 -4.25
C THR A 137 -1.27 7.94 -5.23
N ARG A 138 -1.71 9.19 -5.03
CA ARG A 138 -1.40 10.35 -5.89
C ARG A 138 -0.12 11.10 -5.51
N MET A 139 0.80 10.52 -4.73
CA MET A 139 2.16 11.05 -4.71
C MET A 139 2.97 10.37 -5.79
N HIS A 140 3.24 11.10 -6.88
CA HIS A 140 4.18 10.64 -7.91
C HIS A 140 5.54 10.33 -7.26
N ALA A 141 6.31 9.38 -7.82
CA ALA A 141 7.66 9.09 -7.34
C ALA A 141 8.56 10.35 -7.28
N SER A 142 8.28 11.37 -8.10
CA SER A 142 8.93 12.68 -8.05
C SER A 142 8.53 13.53 -6.82
N GLU A 143 7.33 13.36 -6.28
CA GLU A 143 6.84 14.02 -5.07
C GLU A 143 7.36 13.32 -3.81
N MET A 144 7.45 11.98 -3.83
CA MET A 144 8.17 11.25 -2.78
C MET A 144 9.64 11.66 -2.68
N ARG A 145 10.32 11.94 -3.81
CA ARG A 145 11.69 12.49 -3.80
C ARG A 145 11.80 13.89 -3.21
N LYS A 146 10.73 14.69 -3.20
CA LYS A 146 10.72 16.02 -2.58
C LYS A 146 10.59 15.96 -1.07
N LEU A 147 9.84 14.98 -0.54
CA LEU A 147 9.73 14.73 0.90
C LEU A 147 11.02 14.13 1.50
N VAL A 148 11.85 13.48 0.67
CA VAL A 148 13.13 12.88 1.08
C VAL A 148 14.29 13.89 1.05
N LYS A 149 14.10 15.14 0.63
CA LYS A 149 15.17 16.13 0.78
C LYS A 149 15.32 16.45 2.27
N PRO A 150 16.43 16.08 2.93
CA PRO A 150 16.72 16.68 4.22
C PRO A 150 16.83 18.18 3.99
N ALA A 151 16.27 18.96 4.91
CA ALA A 151 16.55 20.38 5.03
C ALA A 151 18.02 20.55 5.45
N ILE A 152 18.95 20.20 4.58
CA ILE A 152 20.33 20.67 4.69
C ILE A 152 20.30 22.00 3.96
N SER A 153 20.09 23.06 4.74
CA SER A 153 20.43 24.40 4.27
C SER A 153 21.88 24.35 3.83
N THR A 154 22.18 24.82 2.63
CA THR A 154 23.56 25.01 2.18
C THR A 154 24.35 25.98 3.06
N GLU A 155 23.70 26.66 4.00
CA GLU A 155 24.33 27.49 5.03
C GLU A 155 24.97 26.65 6.16
N ASP A 156 24.55 25.40 6.38
CA ASP A 156 25.14 24.52 7.41
C ASP A 156 26.36 23.72 6.91
N LEU A 157 26.80 23.96 5.66
CA LEU A 157 27.87 23.21 4.99
C LEU A 157 29.12 24.04 4.65
N LEU A 158 29.27 25.24 5.21
CA LEU A 158 30.52 26.00 5.07
C LEU A 158 31.11 26.33 6.44
N PRO A 159 32.40 25.99 6.70
CA PRO A 159 33.15 26.58 7.80
C PRO A 159 33.48 28.05 7.55
#